data_AF-A0A7S0BX90-F1
#
_entry.id   AF-A0A7S0BX90-F1
#
_cell.length_a   1.000
_cell.length_b   1.000
_cell.length_c   1.000
_cell.angle_alpha   90.00
_cell.angle_beta   90.00
_cell.angle_gamma   90.00
#
_symmetry.space_group_name_H-M   'P 1'
#
loop_
_entity.id
_entity.type
_entity.pdbx_description
1 polymer ?
#
loop_
_entity_poly.entity_id
_entity_poly.type
_entity_poly.pdbx_seq_one_letter_code
_entity_poly.pdbx_strand_id
1 'polypeptide(L)'
;FDAMFGTQFSGSTGTVRLDAKTGSRDPDSALFIMHNYVEVDFGDSVTFTETETDIFQFGSWKNVAPFVFADGTLDPHPDLEEVGVDMQYIGVGVRGACLGMAGIIVL
;
A
#
# COMPACT_ATOMS: atom_id res chain seq x y z
N PHE A 1 -23.59 3.22 16.15
CA PHE A 1 -22.65 2.72 15.13
C PHE A 1 -22.45 1.20 15.23
N ASP A 2 -22.61 0.59 16.42
CA ASP A 2 -22.43 -0.87 16.61
C ASP A 2 -23.50 -1.79 15.98
N ALA A 3 -24.64 -1.25 15.54
CA ALA A 3 -25.72 -2.07 14.96
C ALA A 3 -25.42 -2.65 13.57
N MET A 4 -24.30 -2.27 12.95
CA MET A 4 -23.92 -2.69 11.60
C MET A 4 -22.91 -3.86 11.59
N PHE A 5 -22.26 -4.16 12.71
CA PHE A 5 -21.28 -5.26 12.79
C PHE A 5 -21.96 -6.62 12.61
N GLY A 6 -21.34 -7.52 11.85
CA GLY A 6 -21.87 -8.87 11.63
C GLY A 6 -23.17 -8.93 10.80
N THR A 7 -23.61 -7.81 10.23
CA THR A 7 -24.80 -7.76 9.39
C THR A 7 -24.49 -8.11 7.95
N GLN A 8 -25.49 -8.61 7.22
CA GLN A 8 -25.42 -8.75 5.77
C GLN A 8 -26.57 -7.97 5.13
N PHE A 9 -26.32 -7.35 3.99
CA PHE A 9 -27.33 -6.67 3.20
C PHE A 9 -27.03 -6.78 1.71
N SER A 10 -28.05 -6.60 0.87
CA SER A 10 -27.89 -6.62 -0.58
C SER A 10 -27.69 -5.20 -1.10
N GLY A 11 -26.54 -4.94 -1.72
CA GLY A 11 -26.21 -3.67 -2.36
C GLY A 11 -26.26 -3.76 -3.89
N SER A 12 -25.96 -2.64 -4.55
CA SER A 12 -25.83 -2.57 -6.02
C SER A 12 -24.72 -3.46 -6.58
N THR A 13 -23.77 -3.86 -5.74
CA THR A 13 -22.62 -4.72 -6.08
C THR A 13 -22.80 -6.17 -5.60
N GLY A 14 -24.00 -6.55 -5.16
CA GLY A 14 -24.29 -7.89 -4.61
C GLY A 14 -24.36 -7.90 -3.09
N THR A 15 -24.28 -9.11 -2.51
CA THR A 15 -24.38 -9.29 -1.06
C THR A 15 -23.12 -8.78 -0.37
N VAL A 16 -23.31 -7.86 0.57
CA VAL A 16 -22.27 -7.31 1.44
C VAL A 16 -22.43 -7.97 2.80
N ARG A 17 -21.37 -8.62 3.28
CA ARG A 17 -21.27 -9.10 4.68
C ARG A 17 -20.26 -8.22 5.40
N LEU A 18 -20.55 -7.81 6.64
CA LEU A 18 -19.63 -7.02 7.47
C LEU A 18 -19.04 -7.90 8.57
N ASP A 19 -17.73 -7.80 8.79
CA ASP A 19 -17.04 -8.52 9.85
C ASP A 19 -17.53 -8.07 11.23
N ALA A 20 -17.75 -9.03 12.13
CA ALA A 20 -18.33 -8.79 13.44
C ALA A 20 -17.36 -8.11 14.44
N LYS A 21 -16.04 -8.10 14.17
CA LYS A 21 -15.02 -7.48 15.03
C LYS A 21 -14.53 -6.15 14.49
N THR A 22 -14.28 -6.05 13.19
CA THR A 22 -13.68 -4.87 12.56
C THR A 22 -14.71 -3.98 11.88
N GLY A 23 -15.91 -4.49 11.59
CA GLY A 23 -16.97 -3.77 10.86
C GLY A 23 -16.62 -3.55 9.39
N SER A 24 -15.51 -4.11 8.92
CA SER A 24 -15.07 -4.04 7.53
C SER A 24 -15.89 -4.97 6.65
N ARG A 25 -15.94 -4.71 5.35
CA ARG A 25 -16.57 -5.64 4.40
C ARG A 25 -15.78 -6.95 4.37
N ASP A 26 -16.51 -8.04 4.47
CA ASP A 26 -15.96 -9.39 4.41
C ASP A 26 -15.42 -9.68 3.00
N PRO A 27 -14.11 -9.97 2.88
CA PRO A 27 -13.45 -10.16 1.61
C PRO A 27 -13.76 -11.52 0.98
N ASP A 28 -14.52 -12.42 1.60
CA ASP A 28 -15.00 -13.66 0.96
C ASP A 28 -15.79 -13.39 -0.33
N SER A 29 -16.38 -12.20 -0.44
CA SER A 29 -17.08 -11.72 -1.65
C SER A 29 -16.20 -10.95 -2.63
N ALA A 30 -14.95 -10.66 -2.28
CA ALA A 30 -14.06 -9.82 -3.06
C ALA A 30 -13.06 -10.68 -3.84
N LEU A 31 -12.98 -10.41 -5.15
CA LEU A 31 -11.95 -10.94 -6.03
C LEU A 31 -10.93 -9.84 -6.25
N PHE A 32 -9.67 -10.10 -5.88
CA PHE A 32 -8.55 -9.23 -6.25
C PHE A 32 -7.62 -10.01 -7.17
N ILE A 33 -7.20 -9.39 -8.27
CA ILE A 33 -6.29 -9.97 -9.25
C ILE A 33 -5.12 -9.01 -9.40
N MET A 34 -3.90 -9.54 -9.28
CA MET A 34 -2.68 -8.81 -9.56
C MET A 34 -2.19 -9.17 -10.95
N HIS A 35 -2.00 -8.15 -11.77
CA HIS A 35 -1.49 -8.26 -13.14
C HIS A 35 -0.05 -7.77 -13.17
N ASN A 36 0.82 -8.55 -13.80
CA ASN A 36 2.19 -8.19 -14.11
C ASN A 36 2.28 -7.86 -15.60
N TYR A 37 2.68 -6.63 -15.91
CA TYR A 37 2.87 -6.16 -17.28
C TYR A 37 4.36 -6.08 -17.55
N VAL A 38 4.86 -6.98 -18.38
CA VAL A 38 6.28 -7.08 -18.70
C VAL A 38 6.51 -6.55 -20.11
N GLU A 39 7.51 -5.68 -20.24
CA GLU A 39 7.95 -5.21 -21.54
C GLU A 39 8.61 -6.34 -22.34
N VAL A 40 8.16 -6.51 -23.58
CA VAL A 40 8.75 -7.41 -24.56
C VAL A 40 9.20 -6.56 -25.74
N ASP A 41 10.52 -6.41 -25.86
CA ASP A 41 11.13 -5.63 -26.93
C ASP A 41 11.09 -6.41 -28.26
N PHE A 42 10.38 -5.88 -29.24
CA PHE A 42 10.32 -6.41 -30.61
C PHE A 42 11.11 -5.55 -31.60
N GLY A 43 12.18 -4.90 -31.15
CA GLY A 43 13.14 -4.18 -31.98
C GLY A 43 12.68 -2.77 -32.36
N ASP A 44 11.65 -2.65 -33.20
CA ASP A 44 11.11 -1.35 -33.65
C ASP A 44 9.85 -0.93 -32.87
N SER A 45 9.32 -1.80 -32.00
CA SER A 45 8.13 -1.53 -31.20
C SER A 45 8.20 -2.17 -29.82
N VAL A 46 7.84 -1.39 -28.81
CA VAL A 46 7.66 -1.84 -27.43
C VAL A 46 6.26 -2.42 -27.27
N THR A 47 6.14 -3.69 -26.87
CA THR A 47 4.85 -4.33 -26.55
C THR A 47 4.87 -4.83 -25.11
N PHE A 48 3.76 -4.69 -24.39
CA PHE A 48 3.63 -5.23 -23.04
C PHE A 48 2.85 -6.55 -23.08
N THR A 49 3.35 -7.57 -22.39
CA THR A 49 2.62 -8.81 -22.13
C THR A 49 2.04 -8.77 -20.73
N GLU A 50 0.73 -8.98 -20.64
CA GLU A 50 0.00 -9.05 -19.38
C GLU A 50 -0.07 -10.50 -18.88
N THR A 51 0.25 -10.72 -17.61
CA THR A 51 0.11 -12.02 -16.94
C THR A 51 -0.53 -11.83 -15.56
N GLU A 52 -1.59 -12.57 -15.27
CA GLU A 52 -2.13 -12.64 -13.90
C GLU A 52 -1.14 -13.42 -13.02
N THR A 53 -0.67 -12.82 -11.91
CA THR A 53 0.32 -13.44 -11.02
C THR A 53 -0.29 -13.95 -9.74
N ASP A 54 -1.21 -13.19 -9.15
CA ASP A 54 -1.79 -13.50 -7.85
C ASP A 54 -3.29 -13.20 -7.84
N ILE A 55 -4.06 -14.13 -7.29
CA ILE A 55 -5.51 -14.01 -7.17
C ILE A 55 -5.89 -14.19 -5.71
N PHE A 56 -6.50 -13.18 -5.12
CA PHE A 56 -7.16 -13.30 -3.83
C PHE A 56 -8.61 -13.73 -4.04
N GLN A 57 -8.94 -14.91 -3.52
CA GLN A 57 -10.30 -15.43 -3.51
C GLN A 57 -10.52 -16.28 -2.26
N PHE A 58 -11.74 -16.22 -1.71
CA PHE A 58 -12.14 -17.01 -0.53
C PHE A 58 -11.19 -16.86 0.66
N GLY A 59 -10.78 -15.62 0.95
CA GLY A 59 -9.90 -15.33 2.09
C GLY A 59 -8.43 -15.71 1.92
N SER A 60 -8.00 -16.14 0.73
CA SER A 60 -6.63 -16.61 0.48
C SER A 60 -6.04 -16.09 -0.82
N TRP A 61 -4.76 -15.70 -0.79
CA TRP A 61 -3.97 -15.42 -1.99
C TRP A 61 -3.51 -16.73 -2.63
N LYS A 62 -3.67 -16.84 -3.95
CA LYS A 62 -3.13 -17.93 -4.77
C LYS A 62 -2.21 -17.35 -5.82
N ASN A 63 -0.96 -17.79 -5.81
CA ASN A 63 -0.01 -17.48 -6.87
C ASN A 63 -0.29 -18.39 -8.07
N VAL A 64 -0.57 -17.78 -9.22
CA VAL A 64 -0.89 -18.46 -10.49
C VAL A 64 0.27 -18.37 -11.50
N ALA A 65 1.11 -17.35 -11.38
CA ALA A 65 2.33 -17.19 -12.16
C ALA A 65 3.36 -16.36 -11.37
N PRO A 66 4.67 -16.54 -11.63
CA PRO A 66 5.69 -15.72 -11.01
C PRO A 66 5.59 -14.26 -11.49
N PHE A 67 5.78 -13.32 -10.56
CA PHE A 67 5.87 -11.90 -10.89
C PHE A 67 7.29 -11.58 -11.39
N VAL A 68 7.39 -10.95 -12.56
CA VAL A 68 8.66 -10.53 -13.14
C VAL A 68 8.85 -9.03 -12.92
N PHE A 69 9.96 -8.65 -12.31
CA PHE A 69 10.31 -7.24 -12.08
C PHE A 69 10.83 -6.57 -13.36
N ALA A 70 10.90 -5.24 -13.36
CA ALA A 70 11.32 -4.46 -14.52
C ALA A 70 12.77 -4.76 -14.97
N ASP A 71 13.59 -5.33 -14.09
CA ASP A 71 14.95 -5.77 -14.38
C ASP A 71 15.03 -7.23 -14.89
N GLY A 72 13.88 -7.89 -15.06
CA GLY A 72 13.76 -9.28 -15.51
C GLY A 72 13.95 -10.32 -14.40
N THR A 73 14.13 -9.92 -13.15
CA THR A 73 14.29 -10.85 -12.02
C THR A 73 12.94 -11.30 -11.46
N LEU A 74 12.95 -12.38 -10.67
CA LEU A 74 11.79 -12.87 -9.92
C LEU A 74 11.86 -12.50 -8.43
N ASP A 75 13.02 -12.02 -7.99
CA ASP A 75 13.29 -11.71 -6.60
C ASP A 75 12.92 -10.25 -6.32
N PRO A 76 12.15 -9.96 -5.27
CA PRO A 76 11.86 -8.59 -4.89
C PRO A 76 13.16 -7.86 -4.58
N HIS A 77 13.29 -6.64 -5.10
CA HIS A 77 14.39 -5.76 -4.73
C HIS A 77 14.42 -5.54 -3.22
N PRO A 78 15.62 -5.39 -2.62
CA PRO A 78 15.73 -5.02 -1.22
C PRO A 78 14.95 -3.74 -0.92
N ASP A 79 14.31 -3.70 0.25
CA ASP A 79 13.65 -2.49 0.72
C ASP A 79 14.64 -1.32 0.77
N LEU A 80 14.12 -0.12 0.55
CA LEU A 80 14.90 1.10 0.76
C LEU A 80 15.29 1.19 2.24
N GLU A 81 16.51 1.67 2.50
CA GLU A 81 16.94 1.95 3.86
C GLU A 81 15.96 2.94 4.52
N GLU A 82 15.57 2.65 5.76
CA GLU A 82 14.74 3.56 6.53
C GLU A 82 15.44 4.91 6.63
N VAL A 83 14.79 5.96 6.13
CA VAL A 83 15.30 7.32 6.26
C VAL A 83 15.22 7.69 7.74
N GLY A 84 16.38 7.79 8.39
CA GLY A 84 16.47 8.28 9.75
C GLY A 84 15.98 9.72 9.85
N VAL A 85 14.74 9.90 10.31
CA VAL A 85 14.19 11.22 10.61
C VAL A 85 14.60 11.60 12.03
N ASP A 86 15.35 12.69 12.18
CA ASP A 86 15.61 13.27 13.48
C ASP A 86 14.32 13.92 14.02
N MET A 87 13.62 13.21 14.89
CA MET A 87 12.40 13.68 15.57
C MET A 87 12.66 14.88 16.51
N GLN A 88 13.92 15.18 16.81
CA GLN A 88 14.36 16.32 17.62
C GLN A 88 14.92 17.46 16.77
N TYR A 89 14.81 17.38 15.44
CA TYR A 89 15.29 18.43 14.55
C TYR A 89 14.44 19.70 14.69
N ILE A 90 14.93 20.63 15.49
CA ILE A 90 14.45 22.01 15.51
C ILE A 90 15.15 22.76 14.37
N GLY A 91 14.39 23.28 13.40
CA GLY A 91 14.94 24.07 12.30
C GLY A 91 15.73 25.29 12.77
N VAL A 92 16.74 25.69 12.00
CA VAL A 92 17.69 26.77 12.33
C VAL A 92 16.97 28.09 12.70
N GLY A 93 15.88 28.43 12.01
CA GLY A 93 15.10 29.64 12.30
C GLY A 93 14.44 29.62 13.69
N VAL A 94 13.85 28.48 14.08
CA VAL A 94 13.23 28.30 15.39
C VAL A 94 14.30 28.33 16.50
N ARG A 95 15.45 27.66 16.26
CA ARG A 95 16.60 27.74 17.19
C ARG A 95 17.06 29.19 17.40
N GLY A 96 17.18 29.96 16.31
CA GLY A 96 17.58 31.37 16.36
C GLY A 96 16.59 32.23 17.15
N ALA A 97 15.29 32.06 16.92
CA ALA A 97 14.27 32.80 17.66
C ALA A 97 14.27 32.48 19.17
N CYS A 98 14.38 31.19 19.54
CA CYS A 98 14.47 30.78 20.94
C CYS A 98 15.70 31.36 21.66
N LEU A 99 16.87 31.32 21.01
CA LEU A 99 18.09 31.91 21.57
C LEU A 99 17.98 33.44 21.70
N GLY A 100 17.36 34.11 20.72
CA GLY A 100 17.09 35.55 20.78
C GLY A 100 16.19 35.93 21.96
N MET A 101 15.10 35.19 22.18
CA MET A 101 14.21 35.41 23.32
C MET A 101 14.90 35.15 24.66
N ALA A 102 15.71 34.08 24.77
CA ALA A 102 16.49 33.80 25.96
C ALA A 102 17.49 34.94 26.27
N GLY A 103 18.13 35.51 25.24
CA GLY A 103 19.04 36.64 25.39
C GLY A 103 18.35 37.91 25.93
N ILE A 104 17.09 38.16 25.55
CA ILE A 104 16.32 39.32 26.02
C ILE A 104 15.96 39.20 27.51
N ILE A 105 15.72 37.99 28.03
CA ILE A 105 15.34 37.77 29.43
C ILE A 105 16.54 37.86 30.38
N VAL A 106 17.74 37.54 29.90
CA VAL A 106 18.98 37.55 30.70
C VAL A 106 19.63 38.94 30.76
N LEU A 107 19.19 39.87 29.90
CA LEU A 107 19.55 41.30 29.91
C LEU A 107 18.62 42.10 30.83
#